data_AF-A0A9E0RSH8-F1
#
_entry.id   AF-A0A9E0RSH8-F1
#
_cell.length_a   1.000
_cell.length_b   1.000
_cell.length_c   1.000
_cell.angle_alpha   90.00
_cell.angle_beta   90.00
_cell.angle_gamma   90.00
#
_symmetry.space_group_name_H-M   'P 1'
#
loop_
_entity.id
_entity.type
_entity.pdbx_description
1 polymer ?
#
loop_
_entity_poly.entity_id
_entity_poly.type
_entity_poly.pdbx_seq_one_letter_code
_entity_poly.pdbx_strand_id
1 'polypeptide(L)' 'MELSLEIEREHAEAVETALQSLGASAVTLLDNANQDLLEPGVGETPLWASMRILSVLHISEP' A
#
# COMPACT_ATOMS: atom_id res chain seq x y z
N MET A 1 1.31 3.47 16.54
CA MET A 1 -0.08 3.49 16.00
C MET A 1 -0.08 2.74 14.69
N GLU A 2 -1.11 1.94 14.40
CA GLU A 2 -1.21 1.19 13.15
C GLU A 2 -2.29 1.80 12.24
N LEU A 3 -1.98 1.90 10.94
CA LEU A 3 -2.87 2.44 9.91
C LEU A 3 -2.99 1.44 8.76
N SER A 4 -4.22 1.25 8.27
CA SER A 4 -4.51 0.49 7.05
C SER A 4 -5.24 1.38 6.06
N LEU A 5 -4.72 1.47 4.84
CA LEU A 5 -5.30 2.26 3.76
C LEU A 5 -5.48 1.38 2.53
N GLU A 6 -6.55 1.61 1.78
CA GLU A 6 -6.68 1.07 0.44
C GLU A 6 -6.49 2.22 -0.56
N ILE A 7 -5.64 2.00 -1.56
CA ILE A 7 -5.25 3.01 -2.53
C ILE A 7 -5.19 2.40 -3.92
N GLU A 8 -5.26 3.23 -4.96
CA GLU A 8 -4.91 2.79 -6.30
C GLU A 8 -3.40 2.56 -6.41
N ARG A 9 -2.99 1.53 -7.16
CA ARG A 9 -1.59 1.11 -7.27
C ARG A 9 -0.67 2.22 -7.79
N GLU A 10 -1.18 3.12 -8.62
CA GLU A 10 -0.42 4.27 -9.12
C GLU A 10 0.00 5.25 -8.01
N HIS A 11 -0.72 5.29 -6.88
CA HIS A 11 -0.43 6.18 -5.76
C HIS A 11 0.52 5.57 -4.73
N ALA A 12 0.98 4.32 -4.91
CA ALA A 12 1.75 3.59 -3.90
C ALA A 12 3.02 4.32 -3.44
N GLU A 13 3.83 4.77 -4.39
CA GLU A 13 5.10 5.47 -4.10
C GLU A 13 4.86 6.80 -3.39
N ALA A 14 3.84 7.56 -3.81
CA ALA A 14 3.49 8.84 -3.20
C ALA A 14 3.00 8.66 -1.76
N VAL A 15 2.15 7.67 -1.51
CA VAL A 15 1.61 7.39 -0.18
C VAL A 15 2.69 6.82 0.74
N GLU A 16 3.56 5.94 0.24
CA GLU A 16 4.71 5.44 1.01
C GLU A 16 5.63 6.58 1.45
N THR A 17 5.99 7.47 0.53
CA THR A 17 6.83 8.65 0.82
C THR A 17 6.18 9.56 1.86
N ALA A 18 4.87 9.79 1.76
CA ALA A 18 4.12 10.58 2.73
C ALA A 18 4.14 9.92 4.13
N LEU A 19 3.90 8.60 4.19
CA LEU A 19 3.93 7.85 5.45
C LEU A 19 5.31 7.87 6.11
N GLN A 20 6.38 7.69 5.33
CA GLN A 20 7.76 7.80 5.83
C GLN A 20 8.03 9.20 6.40
N SER A 21 7.59 10.25 5.70
CA SER A 21 7.74 11.65 6.15
C SER A 21 6.97 11.94 7.44
N LEU A 22 5.88 11.22 7.69
CA LEU A 22 5.09 11.30 8.91
C LEU A 22 5.67 10.49 10.09
N GLY A 23 6.83 9.84 9.91
CA GLY A 23 7.48 9.04 10.95
C GLY A 23 7.00 7.58 10.98
N ALA A 24 6.60 7.02 9.84
CA ALA A 24 6.38 5.59 9.74
C ALA A 24 7.68 4.83 10.00
N SER A 25 7.67 3.97 11.01
CA SER A 25 8.78 3.06 11.32
C SER A 25 8.79 1.84 10.39
N ALA A 26 7.64 1.49 9.80
CA ALA A 26 7.51 0.44 8.82
C ALA A 26 6.31 0.71 7.90
N VAL A 27 6.46 0.40 6.61
CA VAL A 27 5.40 0.43 5.60
C VAL A 27 5.41 -0.91 4.88
N THR A 28 4.25 -1.53 4.70
CA THR A 28 4.08 -2.80 4.00
C THR A 28 3.02 -2.62 2.92
N LEU A 29 3.39 -2.91 1.67
CA LEU A 29 2.49 -2.91 0.52
C LEU A 29 1.94 -4.33 0.32
N LEU A 30 0.62 -4.45 0.26
CA LEU A 30 -0.09 -5.71 0.07
C LEU A 30 -1.01 -5.56 -1.13
N ASP A 31 -1.06 -6.58 -1.97
CA ASP A 31 -2.04 -6.60 -3.06
C ASP A 31 -3.47 -6.73 -2.51
N ASN A 32 -4.43 -6.06 -3.17
CA ASN A 32 -5.82 -6.16 -2.77
C ASN A 32 -6.52 -7.31 -3.50
N ALA A 33 -6.51 -8.47 -2.86
CA ALA A 33 -7.06 -9.72 -3.39
C ALA A 33 -8.61 -9.78 -3.47
N ASN A 34 -9.33 -8.71 -3.09
CA ASN A 34 -10.79 -8.63 -3.21
C ASN A 34 -11.28 -8.08 -4.55
N GLN A 35 -10.38 -7.81 -5.49
CA GLN A 35 -10.73 -7.32 -6.82
C GLN A 35 -10.92 -8.49 -7.78
N ASP A 36 -11.90 -8.37 -8.67
CA ASP A 36 -12.00 -9.25 -9.83
C ASP A 36 -10.69 -9.18 -10.61
N LEU A 37 -10.02 -10.32 -10.73
CA LEU A 37 -8.72 -10.42 -11.38
C LEU A 37 -8.93 -10.27 -12.88
N LEU A 38 -8.41 -9.20 -13.48
CA LEU A 38 -8.13 -9.22 -14.91
C LEU A 38 -6.95 -10.17 -15.10
N GLU A 39 -7.25 -11.40 -15.53
CA GLU A 39 -6.22 -12.38 -15.86
C GLU A 39 -5.33 -11.80 -16.97
N PRO A 40 -4.04 -11.57 -16.69
CA PRO A 40 -3.11 -11.08 -17.68
C PRO A 40 -2.63 -12.26 -18.56
N GLY A 41 -1.78 -12.00 -19.55
CA GLY A 41 -1.26 -13.06 -20.43
C GLY A 41 -0.51 -14.16 -19.66
N VAL A 42 -0.32 -15.32 -20.28
CA VAL A 42 0.47 -16.42 -19.69
C VAL A 42 1.88 -15.93 -19.32
N GLY A 43 2.20 -15.94 -18.02
CA GLY A 43 3.48 -15.48 -17.47
C GLY A 43 3.49 -14.04 -16.93
N GLU A 44 2.37 -13.33 -16.98
CA GLU A 44 2.24 -11.97 -16.44
C GLU A 44 1.67 -11.99 -15.01
N THR A 45 2.04 -11.00 -14.20
CA THR A 45 1.50 -10.84 -12.84
C THR A 45 0.17 -10.09 -12.90
N PRO A 46 -0.84 -10.48 -12.10
CA PRO A 46 -2.12 -9.81 -12.15
C PRO A 46 -2.04 -8.32 -11.87
N LEU A 47 -2.77 -7.55 -12.69
CA LEU A 47 -2.90 -6.10 -12.56
C LEU A 47 -4.01 -5.79 -11.56
N TRP A 48 -3.71 -5.91 -10.27
CA TRP A 48 -4.59 -5.38 -9.23
C TRP A 48 -4.61 -3.84 -9.34
N ALA A 49 -5.80 -3.27 -9.58
CA ALA A 49 -5.95 -1.81 -9.74
C ALA A 49 -5.76 -1.07 -8.41
N SER A 50 -6.24 -1.65 -7.31
CA SER A 50 -5.99 -1.18 -5.95
C SER A 50 -5.07 -2.11 -5.15
N MET A 51 -4.46 -1.55 -4.10
CA MET A 51 -3.61 -2.24 -3.14
C MET A 51 -3.90 -1.75 -1.72
N ARG A 52 -3.50 -2.53 -0.72
CA ARG A 52 -3.57 -2.16 0.69
C ARG A 52 -2.19 -1.80 1.22
N ILE A 53 -2.11 -0.69 1.94
CA ILE A 53 -0.91 -0.29 2.68
C ILE A 53 -1.17 -0.47 4.16
N LEU A 54 -0.26 -1.17 4.84
CA LEU A 54 -0.17 -1.20 6.29
C LEU A 54 1.03 -0.37 6.73
N SER A 55 0.84 0.46 7.76
CA SER A 55 1.91 1.31 8.27
C SER A 55 1.92 1.35 9.79
N VAL A 56 3.12 1.35 10.36
CA VAL A 56 3.36 1.54 11.79
C VAL A 56 3.97 2.92 11.97
N LEU A 57 3.20 3.85 12.55
CA LEU A 57 3.62 5.21 12.83
C LEU A 57 4.18 5.32 14.25
N HIS A 58 5.35 5.94 14.36
CA HIS A 58 5.91 6.37 15.64
C HIS A 58 5.60 7.87 15.82
N ILE A 59 4.58 8.15 16.62
CA ILE A 59 4.26 9.53 17.01
C ILE A 59 5.06 9.79 18.28
N SER A 60 6.14 10.56 18.17
CA SER A 60 6.83 11.04 19.37
C SER A 60 5.93 12.08 20.05
N GLU A 61 5.70 11.95 21.35
CA GLU A 61 5.09 13.02 22.13
C GLU A 61 5.99 14.27 22.06
N PRO A 62 5.40 15.48 22.04
CA PRO A 62 6.14 16.74 21.98
C PRO A 62 7.00 17.01 23.22
#